data_AF-A0AAD4FRV7-F1
#
_entry.id   AF-A0AAD4FRV7-F1
#
_cell.length_a   1.000
_cell.length_b   1.000
_cell.length_c   1.000
_cell.angle_alpha   90.00
_cell.angle_beta   90.00
_cell.angle_gamma   90.00
#
_symmetry.space_group_name_H-M   'P 1'
#
loop_
_entity.id
_entity.type
_entity.pdbx_description
1 polymer ?
#
loop_
_entity_poly.entity_id
_entity_poly.type
_entity_poly.pdbx_seq_one_letter_code
_entity_poly.pdbx_strand_id
1 'polypeptide(L)'
;MHGVKRQLAFIFALAWASNAHAVRWFEVEIIAFEQKSSPLLREDFSLEHKPIEGKKQRNLLTEGFNSQGQQLCLQGDSFFDPRPLSVKLTHKNASWLCEDNADYLSKFDTLPLTPYAPSQEHMDNIYLLAKEQLQFDSTLTKLKRKGLKPLLHTGWRFPEQSKRRAPFIKIFAGKRFKEPVSYRISEAITQQGYVSLLPAVPTAQPNVSQDSWQIEGLIKIHVRHYLYVTTELDIRYDIDNGDTQTARMSQYTRVYSGDVHYLDHPKLGIIFQIRKYKH
;
A
#
# COMPACT_ATOMS: atom_id res chain seq x y z
N MET A 1 81.06 -4.45 -5.84
CA MET A 1 79.72 -4.01 -6.33
C MET A 1 79.24 -5.10 -7.30
N HIS A 2 78.11 -5.80 -7.19
CA HIS A 2 76.88 -5.69 -6.40
C HIS A 2 76.40 -7.12 -6.06
N GLY A 3 75.87 -7.31 -4.85
CA GLY A 3 75.18 -8.54 -4.44
C GLY A 3 73.72 -8.52 -4.87
N VAL A 4 73.28 -9.59 -5.54
CA VAL A 4 71.88 -9.77 -5.98
C VAL A 4 71.12 -10.47 -4.85
N LYS A 5 70.28 -9.73 -4.13
CA LYS A 5 69.31 -10.29 -3.17
C LYS A 5 68.10 -10.83 -3.94
N ARG A 6 67.91 -12.16 -3.96
CA ARG A 6 66.64 -12.79 -4.36
C ARG A 6 65.62 -12.62 -3.24
N GLN A 7 64.61 -11.78 -3.45
CA GLN A 7 63.41 -11.77 -2.61
C GLN A 7 62.43 -12.84 -3.13
N LEU A 8 62.15 -13.86 -2.32
CA LEU A 8 61.00 -14.74 -2.51
C LEU A 8 59.75 -13.99 -2.05
N ALA A 9 58.84 -13.68 -2.97
CA ALA A 9 57.51 -13.18 -2.66
C ALA A 9 56.58 -14.37 -2.39
N PHE A 10 56.14 -14.54 -1.13
CA PHE A 10 55.07 -15.46 -0.77
C PHE A 10 53.72 -14.82 -1.10
N ILE A 11 53.03 -15.34 -2.11
CA ILE A 11 51.65 -14.98 -2.45
C ILE A 11 50.72 -15.72 -1.48
N PHE A 12 50.20 -15.02 -0.47
CA PHE A 12 49.09 -15.50 0.35
C PHE A 12 47.79 -15.33 -0.44
N ALA A 13 47.33 -16.39 -1.10
CA ALA A 13 45.99 -16.44 -1.66
C ALA A 13 44.98 -16.65 -0.51
N LEU A 14 44.40 -15.56 0.00
CA LEU A 14 43.19 -15.66 0.82
C LEU A 14 42.05 -16.12 -0.08
N ALA A 15 41.72 -17.41 -0.02
CA ALA A 15 40.47 -17.93 -0.54
C ALA A 15 39.33 -17.49 0.40
N TRP A 16 38.69 -16.38 0.09
CA TRP A 16 37.41 -16.02 0.71
C TRP A 16 36.35 -16.96 0.15
N ALA A 17 36.06 -18.04 0.87
CA ALA A 17 34.88 -18.85 0.61
C ALA A 17 33.65 -18.00 0.93
N SER A 18 33.10 -17.32 -0.07
CA SER A 18 31.79 -16.71 0.00
C SER A 18 30.76 -17.84 0.12
N ASN A 19 30.35 -18.13 1.36
CA ASN A 19 29.13 -18.90 1.59
C ASN A 19 27.96 -18.11 1.00
N ALA A 20 27.61 -18.40 -0.25
CA ALA A 20 26.36 -17.98 -0.84
C ALA A 20 25.22 -18.72 -0.14
N HIS A 21 24.84 -18.25 1.05
CA HIS A 21 23.62 -18.70 1.70
C HIS A 21 22.45 -18.22 0.84
N ALA A 22 21.82 -19.16 0.13
CA ALA A 22 20.60 -18.90 -0.62
C ALA A 22 19.59 -18.23 0.33
N VAL A 23 19.27 -16.96 0.03
CA VAL A 23 18.31 -16.19 0.83
C VAL A 23 16.97 -16.89 0.70
N ARG A 24 16.35 -17.26 1.82
CA ARG A 24 15.03 -17.88 1.81
C ARG A 24 13.98 -16.86 1.41
N TRP A 25 12.95 -17.28 0.68
CA TRP A 25 11.84 -16.43 0.31
C TRP A 25 10.54 -16.91 0.95
N PHE A 26 9.66 -15.95 1.12
CA PHE A 26 8.33 -16.15 1.65
C PHE A 26 7.33 -15.45 0.75
N GLU A 27 6.10 -15.93 0.78
CA GLU A 27 4.95 -15.22 0.26
C GLU A 27 3.96 -14.98 1.38
N VAL A 28 3.37 -13.78 1.41
CA VAL A 28 2.25 -13.48 2.27
C VAL A 28 1.02 -13.26 1.42
N GLU A 29 -0.10 -13.79 1.88
CA GLU A 29 -1.42 -13.55 1.32
C GLU A 29 -2.32 -12.99 2.41
N ILE A 30 -3.08 -11.94 2.07
CA ILE A 30 -3.88 -11.15 3.01
C ILE A 30 -5.27 -10.91 2.41
N ILE A 31 -6.29 -11.08 3.25
CA ILE A 31 -7.63 -10.53 3.04
C ILE A 31 -7.93 -9.55 4.17
N ALA A 32 -8.25 -8.31 3.81
CA ALA A 32 -8.83 -7.33 4.73
C ALA A 32 -10.32 -7.17 4.43
N PHE A 33 -11.14 -7.09 5.47
CA PHE A 33 -12.60 -6.99 5.34
C PHE A 33 -13.22 -6.16 6.46
N GLU A 34 -14.37 -5.57 6.15
CA GLU A 34 -15.17 -4.81 7.11
C GLU A 34 -15.92 -5.76 8.05
N GLN A 35 -15.85 -5.49 9.35
CA GLN A 35 -16.64 -6.19 10.35
C GLN A 35 -18.10 -5.73 10.34
N LYS A 36 -19.01 -6.59 10.79
CA LYS A 36 -20.40 -6.18 10.98
C LYS A 36 -20.49 -5.19 12.14
N SER A 37 -21.17 -4.07 11.91
CA SER A 37 -21.54 -3.18 13.01
C SER A 37 -22.44 -3.93 14.00
N SER A 38 -22.10 -3.83 15.28
CA SER A 38 -22.91 -4.37 16.37
C SER A 38 -23.49 -3.20 17.17
N PRO A 39 -24.81 -3.16 17.41
CA PRO A 39 -25.42 -2.17 18.31
C PRO A 39 -24.90 -2.24 19.75
N LEU A 40 -24.28 -3.37 20.12
CA LEU A 40 -23.69 -3.60 21.44
C LEU A 40 -22.24 -3.12 21.53
N LEU A 41 -21.65 -2.62 20.44
CA LEU A 41 -20.28 -2.12 20.43
C LEU A 41 -20.21 -0.82 21.25
N ARG A 42 -19.44 -0.86 22.33
CA ARG A 42 -19.28 0.25 23.29
C ARG A 42 -17.91 0.92 23.22
N GLU A 43 -17.14 0.66 22.17
CA GLU A 43 -15.83 1.28 21.98
C GLU A 43 -15.96 2.71 21.47
N ASP A 44 -15.09 3.58 21.99
CA ASP A 44 -14.97 4.96 21.59
C ASP A 44 -13.83 5.10 20.57
N PHE A 45 -14.19 5.40 19.32
CA PHE A 45 -13.26 5.63 18.20
C PHE A 45 -13.07 7.12 17.90
N SER A 46 -13.42 8.02 18.81
CA SER A 46 -13.25 9.47 18.61
C SER A 46 -11.83 9.97 18.85
N LEU A 47 -10.92 9.11 19.32
CA LEU A 47 -9.54 9.48 19.62
C LEU A 47 -8.76 9.82 18.35
N GLU A 48 -8.20 11.03 18.31
CA GLU A 48 -7.27 11.39 17.25
C GLU A 48 -5.99 10.56 17.36
N HIS A 49 -5.66 9.88 16.28
CA HIS A 49 -4.45 9.09 16.18
C HIS A 49 -3.37 9.84 15.41
N LYS A 50 -2.13 9.79 15.91
CA LYS A 50 -0.97 10.35 15.18
C LYS A 50 -0.82 9.69 13.80
N PRO A 51 -0.28 10.38 12.79
CA PRO A 51 -0.01 9.75 11.49
C PRO A 51 0.82 8.46 11.63
N ILE A 52 0.50 7.46 10.81
CA ILE A 52 1.23 6.17 10.84
C ILE A 52 2.64 6.39 10.29
N GLU A 53 3.65 6.25 11.15
CA GLU A 53 5.05 6.41 10.78
C GLU A 53 5.74 5.09 10.43
N GLY A 54 6.56 5.09 9.38
CA GLY A 54 7.36 3.93 9.01
C GLY A 54 8.52 4.30 8.11
N LYS A 55 9.74 3.86 8.45
CA LYS A 55 10.94 4.05 7.62
C LYS A 55 10.99 2.98 6.52
N LYS A 56 11.48 3.33 5.32
CA LYS A 56 11.59 2.41 4.16
C LYS A 56 10.22 1.85 3.74
N GLN A 57 9.29 2.75 3.43
CA GLN A 57 8.00 2.36 2.91
C GLN A 57 8.15 1.88 1.46
N ARG A 58 7.44 0.82 1.10
CA ARG A 58 7.26 0.35 -0.28
C ARG A 58 5.78 0.35 -0.60
N ASN A 59 5.43 0.94 -1.73
CA ASN A 59 4.05 1.03 -2.18
C ASN A 59 3.84 0.10 -3.37
N LEU A 60 3.51 -1.16 -3.07
CA LEU A 60 3.28 -2.18 -4.09
C LEU A 60 1.89 -2.03 -4.72
N LEU A 61 0.90 -1.62 -3.93
CA LEU A 61 -0.50 -1.55 -4.37
C LEU A 61 -0.75 -0.41 -5.36
N THR A 62 -0.03 0.71 -5.27
CA THR A 62 -0.20 1.80 -6.25
C THR A 62 0.13 1.34 -7.66
N GLU A 63 1.21 0.58 -7.85
CA GLU A 63 1.52 0.00 -9.16
C GLU A 63 0.41 -0.96 -9.59
N GLY A 64 0.00 -1.90 -8.73
CA GLY A 64 -1.02 -2.88 -9.09
C GLY A 64 -2.39 -2.28 -9.41
N PHE A 65 -2.80 -1.19 -8.75
CA PHE A 65 -4.04 -0.49 -9.08
C PHE A 65 -3.93 0.38 -10.34
N ASN A 66 -2.77 0.98 -10.61
CA ASN A 66 -2.53 1.67 -11.88
C ASN A 66 -2.56 0.69 -13.05
N SER A 67 -1.87 -0.45 -12.93
CA SER A 67 -1.92 -1.51 -13.93
C SER A 67 -3.34 -2.04 -14.10
N GLN A 68 -4.11 -2.17 -13.02
CA GLN A 68 -5.52 -2.58 -13.11
C GLN A 68 -6.37 -1.58 -13.91
N GLY A 69 -6.21 -0.27 -13.68
CA GLY A 69 -6.90 0.76 -14.47
C GLY A 69 -6.45 0.80 -15.93
N GLN A 70 -5.16 0.54 -16.18
CA GLN A 70 -4.64 0.37 -17.53
C GLN A 70 -5.27 -0.82 -18.24
N GLN A 71 -5.39 -1.98 -17.58
CA GLN A 71 -6.05 -3.15 -18.17
C GLN A 71 -7.52 -2.85 -18.53
N LEU A 72 -8.23 -2.10 -17.68
CA LEU A 72 -9.61 -1.66 -17.99
C LEU A 72 -9.65 -0.70 -19.17
N CYS A 73 -8.69 0.23 -19.26
CA CYS A 73 -8.52 1.11 -20.41
C CYS A 73 -8.32 0.30 -21.71
N LEU A 74 -7.43 -0.70 -21.69
CA LEU A 74 -7.13 -1.57 -22.83
C LEU A 74 -8.33 -2.45 -23.22
N GLN A 75 -9.18 -2.80 -22.25
CA GLN A 75 -10.45 -3.51 -22.49
C GLN A 75 -11.54 -2.62 -23.10
N GLY A 76 -11.30 -1.32 -23.26
CA GLY A 76 -12.24 -0.38 -23.85
C GLY A 76 -13.20 0.28 -22.86
N ASP A 77 -12.90 0.25 -21.56
CA ASP A 77 -13.73 0.93 -20.56
C ASP A 77 -13.65 2.46 -20.73
N SER A 78 -14.79 3.06 -21.10
CA SER A 78 -14.91 4.50 -21.35
C SER A 78 -14.66 5.37 -20.11
N PHE A 79 -14.74 4.80 -18.91
CA PHE A 79 -14.37 5.48 -17.66
C PHE A 79 -12.87 5.82 -17.64
N PHE A 80 -12.04 4.93 -18.19
CA PHE A 80 -10.60 5.12 -18.23
C PHE A 80 -10.10 5.83 -19.49
N ASP A 81 -10.96 6.05 -20.49
CA ASP A 81 -10.62 6.81 -21.71
C ASP A 81 -9.98 8.17 -21.33
N PRO A 82 -8.70 8.39 -21.69
CA PRO A 82 -7.93 9.56 -21.29
C PRO A 82 -8.27 10.81 -22.10
N ARG A 83 -9.05 10.68 -23.18
CA ARG A 83 -9.36 11.82 -24.07
C ARG A 83 -10.24 12.86 -23.36
N PRO A 84 -10.08 14.15 -23.66
CA PRO A 84 -10.99 15.20 -23.17
C PRO A 84 -12.43 14.95 -23.62
N LEU A 85 -13.41 15.42 -22.83
CA LEU A 85 -14.84 15.25 -23.13
C LEU A 85 -15.21 15.74 -24.55
N SER A 86 -14.64 16.84 -25.01
CA SER A 86 -14.85 17.38 -26.36
C SER A 86 -14.45 16.39 -27.47
N VAL A 87 -13.36 15.66 -27.28
CA VAL A 87 -12.90 14.63 -28.23
C VAL A 87 -13.78 13.39 -28.15
N LYS A 88 -14.23 12.98 -26.95
CA LYS A 88 -15.19 11.88 -26.80
C LYS A 88 -16.51 12.14 -27.51
N LEU A 89 -16.98 13.39 -27.49
CA LEU A 89 -18.24 13.80 -28.13
C LEU A 89 -18.14 13.84 -29.66
N THR A 90 -17.01 14.31 -30.19
CA THR A 90 -16.79 14.51 -31.64
C THR A 90 -16.27 13.27 -32.36
N HIS A 91 -15.45 12.45 -31.68
CA HIS A 91 -14.76 11.29 -32.24
C HIS A 91 -15.04 10.03 -31.41
N LYS A 92 -16.33 9.68 -31.29
CA LYS A 92 -16.79 8.52 -30.50
C LYS A 92 -16.08 7.22 -30.86
N ASN A 93 -15.80 7.00 -32.15
CA ASN A 93 -15.26 5.75 -32.67
C ASN A 93 -13.72 5.73 -32.81
N ALA A 94 -13.01 6.79 -32.40
CA ALA A 94 -11.55 6.80 -32.47
C ALA A 94 -10.94 5.96 -31.33
N SER A 95 -9.97 5.12 -31.66
CA SER A 95 -9.17 4.40 -30.68
C SER A 95 -8.35 5.37 -29.81
N TRP A 96 -8.16 5.04 -28.54
CA TRP A 96 -7.33 5.82 -27.62
C TRP A 96 -6.13 5.00 -27.13
N LEU A 97 -5.06 5.69 -26.76
CA LEU A 97 -3.86 5.09 -26.19
C LEU A 97 -4.02 4.94 -24.67
N CYS A 98 -3.61 3.80 -24.13
CA CYS A 98 -3.58 3.55 -22.69
C CYS A 98 -2.13 3.51 -22.22
N GLU A 99 -1.59 4.68 -21.84
CA GLU A 99 -0.20 4.85 -21.42
C GLU A 99 0.12 4.10 -20.11
N ASP A 100 1.22 3.35 -20.09
CA ASP A 100 1.65 2.54 -18.93
C ASP A 100 1.93 3.38 -17.67
N ASN A 101 2.30 4.65 -17.83
CA ASN A 101 2.71 5.55 -16.74
C ASN A 101 1.61 6.53 -16.29
N ALA A 102 0.39 6.41 -16.83
CA ALA A 102 -0.72 7.27 -16.44
C ALA A 102 -1.20 6.96 -15.01
N ASP A 103 -1.66 7.99 -14.29
CA ASP A 103 -2.22 7.87 -12.95
C ASP A 103 -3.70 7.43 -13.01
N TYR A 104 -3.92 6.17 -13.39
CA TYR A 104 -5.24 5.55 -13.38
C TYR A 104 -5.82 5.41 -11.97
N LEU A 105 -4.98 5.30 -10.95
CA LEU A 105 -5.38 5.20 -9.55
C LEU A 105 -6.23 6.40 -9.13
N SER A 106 -5.86 7.60 -9.58
CA SER A 106 -6.61 8.84 -9.29
C SER A 106 -8.07 8.82 -9.78
N LYS A 107 -8.40 7.98 -10.77
CA LYS A 107 -9.76 7.87 -11.32
C LYS A 107 -10.69 7.02 -10.47
N PHE A 108 -10.17 6.15 -9.60
CA PHE A 108 -11.03 5.27 -8.79
C PHE A 108 -11.69 6.04 -7.63
N ASP A 109 -13.01 5.90 -7.52
CA ASP A 109 -13.76 6.25 -6.30
C ASP A 109 -13.81 5.07 -5.32
N THR A 110 -13.72 3.83 -5.82
CA THR A 110 -13.59 2.61 -5.01
C THR A 110 -12.64 1.66 -5.69
N LEU A 111 -11.68 1.14 -4.93
CA LEU A 111 -10.66 0.24 -5.45
C LEU A 111 -11.23 -1.16 -5.70
N PRO A 112 -10.76 -1.84 -6.76
CA PRO A 112 -11.08 -3.24 -6.99
C PRO A 112 -10.53 -4.09 -5.84
N LEU A 113 -11.20 -5.21 -5.55
CA LEU A 113 -10.87 -6.08 -4.42
C LEU A 113 -9.44 -6.63 -4.50
N THR A 114 -8.98 -6.97 -5.70
CA THR A 114 -7.64 -7.52 -5.94
C THR A 114 -6.92 -6.61 -6.92
N PRO A 115 -5.76 -6.03 -6.57
CA PRO A 115 -4.94 -5.29 -7.52
C PRO A 115 -4.41 -6.22 -8.62
N TYR A 116 -4.22 -5.70 -9.83
CA TYR A 116 -3.66 -6.48 -10.92
C TYR A 116 -2.14 -6.60 -10.74
N ALA A 117 -1.60 -7.79 -10.98
CA ALA A 117 -0.18 -8.02 -11.11
C ALA A 117 0.06 -9.18 -12.08
N PRO A 118 1.08 -9.12 -12.94
CA PRO A 118 1.45 -10.25 -13.79
C PRO A 118 2.08 -11.37 -12.95
N SER A 119 1.88 -12.62 -13.38
CA SER A 119 2.50 -13.77 -12.72
C SER A 119 4.01 -13.69 -12.84
N GLN A 120 4.68 -13.74 -11.69
CA GLN A 120 6.13 -13.60 -11.57
C GLN A 120 6.66 -14.65 -10.59
N GLU A 121 7.88 -15.14 -10.83
CA GLU A 121 8.53 -16.19 -10.03
C GLU A 121 9.96 -15.86 -9.58
N HIS A 122 10.45 -14.65 -9.89
CA HIS A 122 11.81 -14.22 -9.61
C HIS A 122 12.10 -14.06 -8.11
N MET A 123 13.38 -13.98 -7.75
CA MET A 123 13.85 -13.85 -6.36
C MET A 123 14.84 -12.68 -6.17
N ASP A 124 14.58 -11.57 -6.87
CA ASP A 124 15.46 -10.39 -6.88
C ASP A 124 14.91 -9.21 -6.04
N ASN A 125 13.63 -8.88 -6.19
CA ASN A 125 12.95 -7.78 -5.50
C ASN A 125 11.56 -8.19 -4.99
N ILE A 126 11.01 -7.44 -4.05
CA ILE A 126 9.64 -7.65 -3.55
C ILE A 126 8.63 -7.25 -4.63
N TYR A 127 7.64 -8.11 -4.90
CA TYR A 127 6.61 -7.88 -5.93
C TYR A 127 5.25 -8.46 -5.51
N LEU A 128 4.15 -7.91 -6.08
CA LEU A 128 2.79 -8.41 -5.85
C LEU A 128 2.55 -9.76 -6.52
N LEU A 129 1.78 -10.61 -5.86
CA LEU A 129 1.30 -11.87 -6.44
C LEU A 129 0.17 -11.59 -7.45
N ALA A 130 0.19 -12.33 -8.55
CA ALA A 130 -0.92 -12.36 -9.49
C ALA A 130 -2.16 -13.03 -8.87
N LYS A 131 -3.34 -12.75 -9.42
CA LYS A 131 -4.61 -13.30 -8.91
C LYS A 131 -4.60 -14.83 -8.89
N GLU A 132 -3.98 -15.45 -9.88
CA GLU A 132 -3.87 -16.90 -10.05
C GLU A 132 -2.93 -17.55 -9.02
N GLN A 133 -2.07 -16.76 -8.37
CA GLN A 133 -1.14 -17.22 -7.33
C GLN A 133 -1.73 -17.12 -5.91
N LEU A 134 -2.91 -16.50 -5.76
CA LEU A 134 -3.62 -16.38 -4.48
C LEU A 134 -4.39 -17.68 -4.16
N GLN A 135 -4.42 -18.08 -2.89
CA GLN A 135 -4.98 -19.35 -2.43
C GLN A 135 -6.26 -19.18 -1.57
N PHE A 136 -6.63 -17.95 -1.21
CA PHE A 136 -7.74 -17.68 -0.30
C PHE A 136 -9.12 -17.54 -0.96
N ASP A 137 -9.32 -17.97 -2.21
CA ASP A 137 -10.62 -17.88 -2.91
C ASP A 137 -11.76 -18.54 -2.12
N SER A 138 -11.49 -19.71 -1.53
CA SER A 138 -12.46 -20.42 -0.70
C SER A 138 -12.78 -19.66 0.59
N THR A 139 -11.79 -19.04 1.22
CA THR A 139 -11.94 -18.18 2.41
C THR A 139 -12.76 -16.94 2.06
N LEU A 140 -12.47 -16.30 0.94
CA LEU A 140 -13.20 -15.13 0.43
C LEU A 140 -14.68 -15.46 0.17
N THR A 141 -14.96 -16.63 -0.40
CA THR A 141 -16.34 -17.11 -0.60
C THR A 141 -17.04 -17.41 0.74
N LYS A 142 -16.33 -17.94 1.73
CA LYS A 142 -16.86 -18.14 3.09
C LYS A 142 -17.16 -16.80 3.78
N LEU A 143 -16.30 -15.80 3.66
CA LEU A 143 -16.50 -14.45 4.22
C LEU A 143 -17.75 -13.80 3.61
N LYS A 144 -17.87 -13.81 2.28
CA LYS A 144 -19.04 -13.28 1.58
C LYS A 144 -20.34 -13.97 2.01
N ARG A 145 -20.33 -15.31 2.15
CA ARG A 145 -21.48 -16.08 2.67
C ARG A 145 -21.87 -15.72 4.09
N LYS A 146 -20.91 -15.34 4.93
CA LYS A 146 -21.18 -14.83 6.29
C LYS A 146 -21.71 -13.39 6.29
N GLY A 147 -21.84 -12.74 5.12
CA GLY A 147 -22.27 -11.35 4.99
C GLY A 147 -21.21 -10.35 5.44
N LEU A 148 -19.93 -10.73 5.38
CA LEU A 148 -18.81 -9.80 5.58
C LEU A 148 -18.42 -9.20 4.22
N LYS A 149 -17.88 -7.99 4.24
CA LYS A 149 -17.50 -7.24 3.04
C LYS A 149 -15.97 -7.22 2.88
N PRO A 150 -15.38 -8.05 2.00
CA PRO A 150 -13.97 -7.95 1.67
C PRO A 150 -13.64 -6.60 1.03
N LEU A 151 -12.55 -5.98 1.48
CA LEU A 151 -12.07 -4.69 1.00
C LEU A 151 -10.77 -4.83 0.21
N LEU A 152 -9.92 -5.79 0.58
CA LEU A 152 -8.68 -6.12 -0.13
C LEU A 152 -8.43 -7.62 -0.10
N HIS A 153 -7.99 -8.19 -1.23
CA HIS A 153 -7.40 -9.52 -1.32
C HIS A 153 -6.15 -9.42 -2.18
N THR A 154 -4.98 -9.55 -1.55
CA THR A 154 -3.68 -9.37 -2.20
C THR A 154 -2.63 -10.26 -1.56
N GLY A 155 -1.47 -10.34 -2.18
CA GLY A 155 -0.29 -10.97 -1.60
C GLY A 155 0.97 -10.44 -2.26
N TRP A 156 2.11 -10.71 -1.63
CA TRP A 156 3.41 -10.36 -2.20
C TRP A 156 4.48 -11.36 -1.75
N ARG A 157 5.52 -11.48 -2.57
CA ARG A 157 6.72 -12.27 -2.27
C ARG A 157 7.82 -11.39 -1.73
N PHE A 158 8.54 -11.89 -0.73
CA PHE A 158 9.62 -11.15 -0.08
C PHE A 158 10.74 -12.07 0.43
N PRO A 159 11.99 -11.58 0.43
CA PRO A 159 13.12 -12.34 0.95
C PRO A 159 13.17 -12.33 2.48
N GLU A 160 13.93 -13.27 3.05
CA GLU A 160 14.25 -13.31 4.47
C GLU A 160 15.03 -12.06 4.90
N GLN A 161 14.35 -11.19 5.64
CA GLN A 161 14.88 -9.89 6.04
C GLN A 161 14.77 -9.68 7.56
N SER A 162 15.86 -9.22 8.16
CA SER A 162 15.87 -8.80 9.56
C SER A 162 15.02 -7.54 9.76
N LYS A 163 14.64 -7.23 11.02
CA LYS A 163 13.85 -6.04 11.37
C LYS A 163 14.38 -4.73 10.75
N ARG A 164 15.70 -4.57 10.60
CA ARG A 164 16.34 -3.37 10.01
C ARG A 164 16.25 -3.32 8.48
N ARG A 165 16.25 -4.47 7.83
CA ARG A 165 16.22 -4.61 6.35
C ARG A 165 14.79 -4.61 5.81
N ALA A 166 13.87 -5.24 6.54
CA ALA A 166 12.46 -5.36 6.17
C ALA A 166 11.78 -3.99 6.01
N PRO A 167 11.17 -3.71 4.84
CA PRO A 167 10.40 -2.49 4.61
C PRO A 167 9.03 -2.55 5.28
N PHE A 168 8.38 -1.40 5.40
CA PHE A 168 6.94 -1.34 5.62
C PHE A 168 6.25 -1.35 4.25
N ILE A 169 5.29 -2.24 4.05
CA ILE A 169 4.46 -2.27 2.85
C ILE A 169 3.23 -1.40 3.10
N LYS A 170 3.03 -0.40 2.23
CA LYS A 170 1.85 0.45 2.28
C LYS A 170 0.63 -0.34 1.81
N ILE A 171 -0.39 -0.36 2.66
CA ILE A 171 -1.69 -0.99 2.39
C ILE A 171 -2.73 0.10 2.28
N PHE A 172 -3.57 0.02 1.26
CA PHE A 172 -4.77 0.85 1.15
C PHE A 172 -5.79 0.18 0.25
N ALA A 173 -7.07 0.37 0.55
CA ALA A 173 -8.18 -0.32 -0.13
C ALA A 173 -9.54 0.33 0.13
N GLY A 174 -10.57 -0.17 -0.56
CA GLY A 174 -11.96 0.23 -0.38
C GLY A 174 -12.29 1.56 -1.07
N LYS A 175 -13.28 2.27 -0.52
CA LYS A 175 -13.75 3.56 -1.08
C LYS A 175 -12.82 4.72 -0.76
N ARG A 176 -12.82 5.75 -1.60
CA ARG A 176 -12.09 6.99 -1.38
C ARG A 176 -12.93 7.96 -0.53
N PHE A 177 -12.31 8.54 0.48
CA PHE A 177 -12.84 9.64 1.27
C PHE A 177 -12.20 10.92 0.77
N LYS A 178 -13.01 11.76 0.12
CA LYS A 178 -12.60 13.07 -0.36
C LYS A 178 -12.86 14.07 0.75
N GLU A 179 -11.80 14.66 1.29
CA GLU A 179 -11.96 15.74 2.26
C GLU A 179 -12.40 17.01 1.53
N PRO A 180 -13.31 17.81 2.10
CA PRO A 180 -13.70 19.08 1.50
C PRO A 180 -12.48 19.99 1.39
N VAL A 181 -12.28 20.59 0.22
CA VAL A 181 -11.20 21.55 -0.01
C VAL A 181 -11.40 22.74 0.93
N SER A 182 -10.55 22.86 1.93
CA SER A 182 -10.51 24.05 2.79
C SER A 182 -9.59 25.07 2.16
N TYR A 183 -9.89 26.36 2.28
CA TYR A 183 -9.01 27.43 1.80
C TYR A 183 -8.40 28.13 3.02
N ARG A 184 -7.07 28.26 3.05
CA ARG A 184 -6.40 29.13 4.02
C ARG A 184 -6.28 30.51 3.40
N ILE A 185 -6.81 31.50 4.10
CA ILE A 185 -6.64 32.90 3.75
C ILE A 185 -5.37 33.40 4.44
N SER A 186 -4.35 33.77 3.66
CA SER A 186 -3.19 34.50 4.17
C SER A 186 -3.32 35.98 3.83
N GLU A 187 -3.36 36.81 4.87
CA GLU A 187 -3.14 38.25 4.74
C GLU A 187 -1.63 38.49 4.66
N ALA A 188 -1.17 39.00 3.53
CA ALA A 188 0.21 39.43 3.38
C ALA A 188 0.43 40.72 4.18
N ILE A 189 0.72 40.62 5.48
CA ILE A 189 1.21 41.75 6.26
C ILE A 189 2.67 41.98 5.82
N THR A 190 2.89 42.94 4.94
CA THR A 190 4.23 43.41 4.58
C THR A 190 4.95 43.91 5.84
N GLN A 191 5.92 43.13 6.34
CA GLN A 191 6.80 43.53 7.46
C GLN A 191 7.93 44.47 7.02
N GLN A 192 7.63 45.46 6.19
CA GLN A 192 8.53 46.58 5.95
C GLN A 192 7.73 47.84 6.30
N GLY A 193 8.28 48.68 7.17
CA GLY A 193 7.62 49.81 7.87
C GLY A 193 7.04 50.93 7.01
N TYR A 194 6.46 50.62 5.85
CA TYR A 194 5.66 51.49 5.02
C TYR A 194 4.19 51.07 5.14
N VAL A 195 3.33 52.01 5.53
CA VAL A 195 1.87 51.82 5.50
C VAL A 195 1.44 51.84 4.02
N SER A 196 1.05 50.69 3.49
CA SER A 196 0.44 50.60 2.16
C SER A 196 -1.01 51.07 2.22
N LEU A 197 -1.39 52.03 1.37
CA LEU A 197 -2.77 52.55 1.25
C LEU A 197 -3.66 51.69 0.32
N LEU A 198 -3.09 50.64 -0.26
CA LEU A 198 -3.83 49.67 -1.09
C LEU A 198 -4.41 48.56 -0.21
N PRO A 199 -5.66 48.13 -0.43
CA PRO A 199 -6.21 46.99 0.29
C PRO A 199 -5.36 45.75 0.01
N ALA A 200 -4.88 45.10 1.07
CA ALA A 200 -4.19 43.82 0.95
C ALA A 200 -5.16 42.82 0.33
N VAL A 201 -4.79 42.25 -0.82
CA VAL A 201 -5.59 41.19 -1.45
C VAL A 201 -5.32 39.91 -0.67
N PRO A 202 -6.30 39.36 0.08
CA PRO A 202 -6.12 38.08 0.75
C PRO A 202 -5.81 37.01 -0.30
N THR A 203 -4.71 36.29 -0.11
CA THR A 203 -4.40 35.13 -0.94
C THR A 203 -5.06 33.92 -0.31
N ALA A 204 -6.06 33.36 -1.01
CA ALA A 204 -6.65 32.08 -0.65
C ALA A 204 -5.82 30.95 -1.27
N GLN A 205 -5.11 30.18 -0.46
CA GLN A 205 -4.45 28.95 -0.91
C GLN A 205 -5.36 27.76 -0.56
N PRO A 206 -5.67 26.86 -1.51
CA PRO A 206 -6.36 25.63 -1.18
C PRO A 206 -5.44 24.82 -0.25
N ASN A 207 -5.93 24.56 0.95
CA ASN A 207 -5.37 23.54 1.81
C ASN A 207 -5.85 22.21 1.25
N VAL A 208 -5.01 21.61 0.40
CA VAL A 208 -5.28 20.29 -0.19
C VAL A 208 -5.16 19.28 0.95
N SER A 209 -6.25 19.04 1.65
CA SER A 209 -6.42 17.84 2.44
C SER A 209 -6.23 16.64 1.51
N GLN A 210 -5.34 15.72 1.92
CA GLN A 210 -4.97 14.60 1.09
C GLN A 210 -6.08 13.56 1.14
N ASP A 211 -6.68 13.24 -0.02
CA ASP A 211 -7.67 12.18 -0.13
C ASP A 211 -7.15 10.89 0.51
N SER A 212 -8.05 10.23 1.23
CA SER A 212 -7.71 9.06 2.01
C SER A 212 -8.56 7.86 1.59
N TRP A 213 -8.03 6.66 1.80
CA TRP A 213 -8.74 5.43 1.45
C TRP A 213 -9.47 4.88 2.68
N GLN A 214 -10.49 4.05 2.44
CA GLN A 214 -11.28 3.42 3.50
C GLN A 214 -10.40 2.61 4.46
N ILE A 215 -9.41 1.90 3.93
CA ILE A 215 -8.32 1.35 4.73
C ILE A 215 -7.04 2.00 4.26
N GLU A 216 -6.18 2.39 5.19
CA GLU A 216 -4.81 2.75 4.88
C GLU A 216 -3.84 2.43 6.03
N GLY A 217 -2.58 2.21 5.72
CA GLY A 217 -1.52 2.13 6.70
C GLY A 217 -0.39 1.23 6.24
N LEU A 218 0.27 0.55 7.18
CA LEU A 218 1.52 -0.13 6.97
C LEU A 218 1.51 -1.53 7.58
N ILE A 219 2.01 -2.51 6.81
CA ILE A 219 2.32 -3.85 7.30
C ILE A 219 3.81 -4.10 7.14
N LYS A 220 4.46 -4.60 8.18
CA LYS A 220 5.87 -5.00 8.14
C LYS A 220 6.03 -6.43 8.60
N ILE A 221 6.67 -7.23 7.75
CA ILE A 221 7.02 -8.61 8.04
C ILE A 221 8.53 -8.71 8.11
N HIS A 222 9.04 -9.28 9.19
CA HIS A 222 10.47 -9.54 9.32
C HIS A 222 10.73 -10.89 9.95
N VAL A 223 11.90 -11.44 9.66
CA VAL A 223 12.31 -12.79 10.06
C VAL A 223 13.41 -12.70 11.13
N ARG A 224 13.27 -13.53 12.16
CA ARG A 224 14.31 -13.91 13.13
C ARG A 224 14.22 -15.44 13.32
N HIS A 225 14.14 -15.92 14.57
CA HIS A 225 13.78 -17.31 14.84
C HIS A 225 12.33 -17.64 14.41
N TYR A 226 11.47 -16.62 14.31
CA TYR A 226 10.09 -16.69 13.82
C TYR A 226 9.82 -15.57 12.83
N LEU A 227 8.62 -15.61 12.23
CA LEU A 227 8.06 -14.48 11.49
C LEU A 227 7.37 -13.53 12.48
N TYR A 228 7.64 -12.24 12.33
CA TYR A 228 6.99 -11.19 13.11
C TYR A 228 6.28 -10.23 12.18
N VAL A 229 5.02 -9.95 12.48
CA VAL A 229 4.15 -9.06 11.72
C VAL A 229 3.79 -7.87 12.59
N THR A 230 4.15 -6.68 12.13
CA THR A 230 3.69 -5.39 12.68
C THR A 230 2.64 -4.84 11.72
N THR A 231 1.45 -4.57 12.23
CA THR A 231 0.32 -4.03 11.48
C THR A 231 -0.12 -2.73 12.14
N GLU A 232 -0.13 -1.65 11.38
CA GLU A 232 -0.67 -0.35 11.75
C GLU A 232 -1.62 0.08 10.64
N LEU A 233 -2.93 -0.01 10.87
CA LEU A 233 -3.94 0.28 9.84
C LEU A 233 -5.07 1.12 10.42
N ASP A 234 -5.42 2.16 9.69
CA ASP A 234 -6.59 2.98 9.93
C ASP A 234 -7.73 2.51 9.01
N ILE A 235 -8.93 2.37 9.59
CA ILE A 235 -10.16 2.17 8.85
C ILE A 235 -11.09 3.36 9.04
N ARG A 236 -11.57 3.94 7.94
CA ARG A 236 -12.52 5.04 7.89
C ARG A 236 -13.90 4.54 7.54
N TYR A 237 -14.91 5.10 8.20
CA TYR A 237 -16.31 4.78 7.95
C TYR A 237 -17.18 6.01 8.21
N ASP A 238 -18.31 6.08 7.53
CA ASP A 238 -19.30 7.14 7.79
C ASP A 238 -20.16 6.74 8.98
N ILE A 239 -20.50 7.72 9.81
CA ILE A 239 -21.48 7.59 10.89
C ILE A 239 -22.83 8.19 10.47
N ASP A 240 -23.90 7.88 11.19
CA ASP A 240 -25.27 8.28 10.82
C ASP A 240 -25.46 9.80 10.64
N ASN A 241 -24.62 10.61 11.30
CA ASN A 241 -24.63 12.07 11.19
C ASN A 241 -24.01 12.60 9.87
N GLY A 242 -23.46 11.73 9.03
CA GLY A 242 -22.76 12.10 7.80
C GLY A 242 -21.29 12.44 7.99
N ASP A 243 -20.79 12.46 9.23
CA ASP A 243 -19.37 12.62 9.52
C ASP A 243 -18.59 11.32 9.25
N THR A 244 -17.28 11.45 9.02
CA THR A 244 -16.37 10.31 8.90
C THR A 244 -15.63 10.10 10.21
N GLN A 245 -15.64 8.86 10.71
CA GLN A 245 -14.85 8.44 11.86
C GLN A 245 -13.73 7.51 11.41
N THR A 246 -12.61 7.55 12.13
CA THR A 246 -11.45 6.68 11.90
C THR A 246 -11.22 5.80 13.12
N ALA A 247 -10.96 4.52 12.91
CA ALA A 247 -10.53 3.60 13.96
C ALA A 247 -9.19 2.95 13.59
N ARG A 248 -8.31 2.74 14.56
CA ARG A 248 -6.96 2.20 14.35
C ARG A 248 -6.81 0.78 14.87
N MET A 249 -6.32 -0.11 13.99
CA MET A 249 -5.73 -1.39 14.35
C MET A 249 -4.20 -1.24 14.47
N SER A 250 -3.68 -1.38 15.69
CA SER A 250 -2.23 -1.50 15.97
C SER A 250 -1.97 -2.86 16.61
N GLN A 251 -1.21 -3.71 15.92
CA GLN A 251 -0.92 -5.06 16.39
C GLN A 251 0.50 -5.51 16.05
N TYR A 252 1.14 -6.18 17.01
CA TYR A 252 2.42 -6.84 16.83
C TYR A 252 2.29 -8.31 17.22
N THR A 253 2.47 -9.21 16.26
CA THR A 253 2.30 -10.65 16.50
C THR A 253 3.45 -11.47 15.95
N ARG A 254 3.71 -12.61 16.61
CA ARG A 254 4.61 -13.66 16.14
C ARG A 254 3.76 -14.72 15.44
N VAL A 255 4.17 -15.11 14.25
CA VAL A 255 3.44 -16.08 13.43
C VAL A 255 4.31 -17.24 12.99
N TYR A 256 3.66 -18.37 12.72
CA TYR A 256 4.28 -19.55 12.13
C TYR A 256 3.95 -19.60 10.63
N SER A 257 4.93 -20.03 9.84
CA SER A 257 4.74 -20.18 8.40
C SER A 257 3.84 -21.38 8.10
N GLY A 258 2.90 -21.21 7.18
CA GLY A 258 1.90 -22.22 6.82
C GLY A 258 0.58 -22.09 7.59
N ASP A 259 0.59 -21.45 8.75
CA ASP A 259 -0.64 -21.24 9.52
C ASP A 259 -1.42 -20.01 9.02
N VAL A 260 -2.74 -20.09 9.10
CA VAL A 260 -3.65 -18.96 8.86
C VAL A 260 -3.81 -18.19 10.16
N HIS A 261 -3.54 -16.88 10.11
CA HIS A 261 -3.62 -15.96 11.23
C HIS A 261 -4.78 -14.99 11.03
N TYR A 262 -5.37 -14.55 12.14
CA TYR A 262 -6.45 -13.58 12.17
C TYR A 262 -6.09 -12.42 13.10
N LEU A 263 -6.22 -11.19 12.60
CA LEU A 263 -6.13 -9.96 13.39
C LEU A 263 -7.54 -9.42 13.56
N ASP A 264 -7.90 -9.19 14.82
CA ASP A 264 -9.25 -8.76 15.19
C ASP A 264 -9.27 -7.29 15.57
N HIS A 265 -10.27 -6.58 15.06
CA HIS A 265 -10.62 -5.22 15.46
C HIS A 265 -12.12 -5.03 15.18
N PRO A 266 -12.89 -4.30 16.02
CA PRO A 266 -14.35 -4.26 15.89
C PRO A 266 -14.90 -3.72 14.57
N LYS A 267 -14.09 -2.95 13.84
CA LYS A 267 -14.43 -2.42 12.51
C LYS A 267 -13.70 -3.11 11.35
N LEU A 268 -12.59 -3.81 11.63
CA LEU A 268 -11.66 -4.31 10.61
C LEU A 268 -11.21 -5.73 10.97
N GLY A 269 -11.38 -6.68 10.05
CA GLY A 269 -10.79 -8.01 10.16
C GLY A 269 -9.69 -8.21 9.14
N ILE A 270 -8.60 -8.88 9.53
CA ILE A 270 -7.54 -9.29 8.60
C ILE A 270 -7.26 -10.77 8.77
N ILE A 271 -7.37 -11.52 7.67
CA ILE A 271 -6.92 -12.91 7.58
C ILE A 271 -5.66 -12.93 6.73
N PHE A 272 -4.60 -13.55 7.22
CA PHE A 272 -3.37 -13.69 6.44
C PHE A 272 -2.67 -15.02 6.67
N GLN A 273 -1.85 -15.43 5.71
CA GLN A 273 -0.97 -16.59 5.83
C GLN A 273 0.38 -16.25 5.21
N ILE A 274 1.45 -16.73 5.83
CA ILE A 274 2.82 -16.59 5.30
C ILE A 274 3.36 -17.97 4.97
N ARG A 275 3.67 -18.23 3.69
CA ARG A 275 4.17 -19.52 3.21
C ARG A 275 5.63 -19.37 2.79
N LYS A 276 6.39 -20.46 2.89
CA LYS A 276 7.74 -20.51 2.32
C LYS A 276 7.59 -20.59 0.80
N TYR A 277 8.29 -19.72 0.09
CA TYR A 277 8.37 -19.80 -1.37
C TYR A 277 9.59 -20.65 -1.75
N LYS A 278 9.35 -21.69 -2.53
CA LYS A 278 10.38 -22.54 -3.12
C LYS A 278 10.20 -22.48 -4.63
N HIS A 279 11.29 -22.17 -5.33
CA HIS A 279 11.38 -22.35 -6.77
C HIS A 279 11.51 -23.84 -7.08
#